data_AF-A0A098SAU6-F1
#
_entry.id   AF-A0A098SAU6-F1
#
_cell.length_a   1.000
_cell.length_b   1.000
_cell.length_c   1.000
_cell.angle_alpha   90.00
_cell.angle_beta   90.00
_cell.angle_gamma   90.00
#
_symmetry.space_group_name_H-M   'P 1'
#
loop_
_entity.id
_entity.type
_entity.pdbx_description
1 polymer ?
#
loop_
_entity_poly.entity_id
_entity_poly.type
_entity_poly.pdbx_seq_one_letter_code
_entity_poly.pdbx_strand_id
1 'polypeptide(L)'
;PSSGGSSVLPAKKYKTVLSRYRQILKEASREEPPPELRPKGRAKKTKGRNLLERLERYEEEVLRFTREHEVPFTNNLAERDIRPLKTKLKVSGCFRTLQGARHYARIKSFCSTAKKHGLSAYEELLNAWRGESFLRSYAAAGTHT
;
A
#
# COMPACT_ATOMS: atom_id res chain seq x y z
N PRO A 1 -13.09 17.49 -2.90
CA PRO A 1 -12.68 17.69 -4.31
C PRO A 1 -11.31 18.39 -4.37
N SER A 2 -10.22 17.62 -4.30
CA SER A 2 -8.86 18.12 -4.52
C SER A 2 -8.49 17.89 -5.98
N SER A 3 -8.24 18.99 -6.70
CA SER A 3 -7.80 19.08 -8.09
C SER A 3 -6.72 18.04 -8.44
N GLY A 4 -7.11 17.03 -9.22
CA GLY A 4 -6.26 15.97 -9.72
C GLY A 4 -5.35 16.47 -10.84
N GLY A 5 -4.12 16.85 -10.50
CA GLY A 5 -3.04 16.79 -11.47
C GLY A 5 -2.78 15.33 -11.79
N SER A 6 -2.95 14.93 -13.05
CA SER A 6 -2.64 13.56 -13.48
C SER A 6 -1.18 13.28 -13.18
N SER A 7 -0.90 12.35 -12.25
CA SER A 7 0.45 11.98 -11.84
C SER A 7 1.18 11.15 -12.92
N VAL A 8 0.46 10.75 -13.97
CA VAL A 8 0.99 9.90 -15.04
C VAL A 8 1.90 10.72 -15.95
N LEU A 9 3.17 10.31 -15.99
CA LEU A 9 4.19 10.94 -16.81
C LEU A 9 4.19 10.35 -18.22
N PRO A 10 4.34 11.19 -19.27
CA PRO A 10 4.67 10.72 -20.61
C PRO A 10 5.95 9.88 -20.60
N ALA A 11 6.04 8.87 -21.47
CA ALA A 11 7.15 7.91 -21.49
C ALA A 11 8.55 8.58 -21.52
N LYS A 12 8.71 9.68 -22.25
CA LYS A 12 9.96 10.46 -22.29
C LYS A 12 10.32 11.04 -20.92
N LYS A 13 9.34 11.64 -20.22
CA LYS A 13 9.55 12.19 -18.87
C LYS A 13 9.80 11.07 -17.85
N TYR A 14 9.09 9.94 -17.96
CA TYR A 14 9.33 8.77 -17.11
C TYR A 14 10.77 8.27 -17.22
N LYS A 15 11.32 8.13 -18.44
CA LYS A 15 12.73 7.76 -18.64
C LYS A 15 13.70 8.72 -17.95
N THR A 16 13.45 10.03 -18.03
CA THR A 16 14.26 11.05 -17.34
C THR A 16 14.18 10.90 -15.82
N VAL A 17 12.97 10.71 -15.26
CA VAL A 17 12.77 10.51 -13.83
C VAL A 17 13.44 9.23 -13.34
N LEU A 18 13.29 8.12 -14.07
CA LEU A 18 13.92 6.84 -13.75
C LEU A 18 15.44 6.95 -13.75
N SER A 19 16.03 7.65 -14.74
CA SER A 19 17.47 7.88 -14.79
C SER A 19 17.96 8.67 -13.58
N ARG A 20 17.24 9.73 -13.18
CA ARG A 20 17.57 10.52 -11.98
C ARG A 20 17.42 9.71 -10.70
N TYR A 21 16.35 8.92 -10.59
CA TYR A 21 16.12 8.03 -9.46
C TYR A 21 17.30 7.06 -9.27
N ARG A 22 17.71 6.36 -10.34
CA ARG A 22 18.85 5.44 -10.30
C ARG A 22 20.18 6.14 -10.01
N GLN A 23 20.36 7.37 -10.48
CA GLN A 23 21.53 8.17 -10.13
C GLN A 23 21.59 8.45 -8.63
N ILE A 24 20.48 8.85 -8.02
CA ILE A 24 20.39 9.08 -6.57
C ILE A 24 20.70 7.79 -5.80
N LEU A 25 20.18 6.63 -6.24
CA LEU A 25 20.49 5.35 -5.60
C LEU A 25 21.99 5.00 -5.70
N LYS A 26 22.63 5.30 -6.84
CA LYS A 26 24.06 5.08 -7.04
C LYS A 26 24.90 5.98 -6.12
N GLU A 27 24.51 7.24 -5.96
CA GLU A 27 25.14 8.17 -5.01
C GLU A 27 24.95 7.69 -3.57
N ALA A 28 23.72 7.34 -3.19
CA ALA A 28 23.40 6.78 -1.87
C ALA A 28 24.17 5.48 -1.58
N SER A 29 24.43 4.62 -2.57
CA SER A 29 25.25 3.41 -2.35
C SER A 29 26.71 3.70 -2.07
N ARG A 30 27.23 4.89 -2.45
CA ARG A 30 28.59 5.32 -2.10
C ARG A 30 28.64 5.87 -0.69
N GLU A 31 27.61 6.63 -0.30
CA GLU A 31 27.47 7.19 1.05
C GLU A 31 27.16 6.12 2.11
N GLU A 32 26.36 5.13 1.73
CA GLU A 32 25.92 4.02 2.59
C GLU A 32 26.45 2.69 2.03
N PRO A 33 27.76 2.40 2.19
CA PRO A 33 28.36 1.17 1.70
C PRO A 33 27.80 -0.07 2.43
N PRO A 34 27.91 -1.27 1.83
CA PRO A 34 27.58 -2.51 2.51
C PRO A 34 28.35 -2.63 3.84
N PRO A 35 27.74 -3.19 4.90
CA PRO A 35 28.43 -3.35 6.16
C PRO A 35 29.58 -4.35 6.00
N GLU A 36 30.70 -4.08 6.65
CA GLU A 36 31.86 -4.96 6.68
C GLU A 36 31.49 -6.35 7.22
N LEU A 37 32.00 -7.38 6.57
CA LEU A 37 31.78 -8.77 6.96
C LEU A 37 32.40 -9.02 8.34
N ARG A 38 31.65 -9.71 9.21
CA ARG A 38 32.12 -10.06 10.55
C ARG A 38 32.39 -11.56 10.63
N PRO A 39 33.42 -12.01 11.38
CA PRO A 39 33.74 -13.43 11.54
C PRO A 39 32.60 -14.26 12.16
N LYS A 40 31.76 -13.63 12.99
CA LYS A 40 30.57 -14.25 13.60
C LYS A 40 29.38 -13.30 13.52
N GLY A 41 28.23 -13.85 13.12
CA GLY A 41 26.94 -13.14 13.07
C GLY A 41 26.76 -12.24 11.84
N ARG A 42 25.52 -11.80 11.61
CA ARG A 42 25.16 -10.92 10.49
C ARG A 42 25.61 -9.49 10.78
N ALA A 43 26.41 -8.91 9.89
CA ALA A 43 26.79 -7.51 9.99
C ALA A 43 25.56 -6.59 9.91
N LYS A 44 25.46 -5.65 10.85
CA LYS A 44 24.31 -4.75 10.96
C LYS A 44 24.39 -3.65 9.90
N LYS A 45 23.33 -3.50 9.11
CA LYS A 45 23.16 -2.42 8.13
C LYS A 45 22.74 -1.12 8.84
N THR A 46 23.20 0.01 8.33
CA THR A 46 22.74 1.35 8.74
C THR A 46 21.27 1.54 8.35
N LYS A 47 20.62 2.58 8.91
CA LYS A 47 19.25 2.94 8.49
C LYS A 47 19.21 3.35 7.01
N GLY A 48 20.20 4.13 6.56
CA GLY A 48 20.31 4.55 5.16
C GLY A 48 20.52 3.39 4.20
N ARG A 49 21.40 2.43 4.51
CA ARG A 49 21.57 1.21 3.71
C ARG A 49 20.29 0.39 3.59
N ASN A 50 19.55 0.23 4.69
CA ASN A 50 18.26 -0.48 4.65
C ASN A 50 17.22 0.24 3.78
N LEU A 51 17.20 1.58 3.80
CA LEU A 51 16.32 2.37 2.94
C LEU A 51 16.73 2.23 1.47
N LEU A 52 18.01 2.39 1.15
CA LEU A 52 18.57 2.22 -0.20
C LEU A 52 18.18 0.86 -0.79
N GLU A 53 18.47 -0.24 -0.09
CA GLU A 53 18.15 -1.59 -0.59
C GLU A 53 16.65 -1.81 -0.80
N ARG A 54 15.82 -1.12 -0.02
CA ARG A 54 14.36 -1.18 -0.17
C ARG A 54 13.90 -0.38 -1.39
N LEU A 55 14.48 0.79 -1.63
CA LEU A 55 14.23 1.62 -2.81
C LEU A 55 14.73 0.96 -4.11
N GLU A 56 15.86 0.26 -4.07
CA GLU A 56 16.36 -0.56 -5.18
C GLU A 56 15.44 -1.74 -5.46
N ARG A 57 15.05 -2.48 -4.42
CA ARG A 57 14.22 -3.68 -4.56
C ARG A 57 12.82 -3.38 -5.10
N TYR A 58 12.23 -2.27 -4.67
CA TYR A 58 10.85 -1.90 -5.01
C TYR A 58 10.80 -0.66 -5.92
N GLU A 59 11.77 -0.51 -6.82
CA GLU A 59 11.85 0.64 -7.75
C GLU A 59 10.55 0.82 -8.54
N GLU A 60 9.98 -0.28 -9.04
CA GLU A 60 8.75 -0.25 -9.84
C GLU A 60 7.56 0.23 -9.00
N GLU A 61 7.40 -0.28 -7.78
CA GLU A 61 6.31 0.10 -6.89
C GLU A 61 6.45 1.53 -6.38
N VAL A 62 7.67 1.97 -6.06
CA VAL A 62 7.96 3.35 -5.63
C VAL A 62 7.60 4.34 -6.74
N LEU A 63 7.87 3.99 -8.00
CA LEU A 63 7.59 4.86 -9.15
C LEU A 63 6.21 4.60 -9.79
N ARG A 64 5.41 3.64 -9.29
CA ARG A 64 4.15 3.21 -9.91
C ARG A 64 3.14 4.35 -10.09
N PHE A 65 3.06 5.26 -9.13
CA PHE A 65 2.17 6.45 -9.19
C PHE A 65 2.46 7.36 -10.40
N THR A 66 3.67 7.26 -10.98
CA THR A 66 4.05 8.03 -12.18
C THR A 66 3.53 7.40 -13.47
N ARG A 67 2.97 6.20 -13.42
CA ARG A 67 2.52 5.43 -14.59
C ARG A 67 1.05 5.03 -14.50
N GLU A 68 0.53 4.83 -13.29
CA GLU A 68 -0.83 4.39 -13.03
C GLU A 68 -1.61 5.48 -12.29
N HIS A 69 -2.66 6.01 -12.92
CA HIS A 69 -3.49 7.08 -12.34
C HIS A 69 -4.24 6.61 -11.08
N GLU A 70 -4.53 5.32 -10.98
CA GLU A 70 -5.21 4.73 -9.81
C GLU A 70 -4.31 4.65 -8.59
N VAL A 71 -2.99 4.77 -8.77
CA VAL A 71 -2.01 4.71 -7.69
C VAL A 71 -1.65 6.13 -7.26
N PRO A 72 -2.11 6.59 -6.09
CA PRO A 72 -1.78 7.92 -5.61
C PRO A 72 -0.30 8.02 -5.22
N PHE A 73 0.27 9.22 -5.33
CA PHE A 73 1.63 9.49 -4.85
C PHE A 73 1.79 9.25 -3.34
N THR A 74 0.73 9.51 -2.57
CA THR A 74 0.76 9.37 -1.10
C THR A 74 0.16 8.05 -0.65
N ASN A 75 0.74 7.46 0.40
CA ASN A 75 0.23 6.24 1.04
C ASN A 75 -0.93 6.50 2.03
N ASN A 76 -1.46 7.73 2.10
CA ASN A 76 -2.46 8.17 3.08
C ASN A 76 -3.71 7.27 3.12
N LEU A 77 -4.13 6.75 1.97
CA LEU A 77 -5.25 5.80 1.87
C LEU A 77 -4.93 4.49 2.59
N ALA A 78 -3.78 3.88 2.30
CA ALA A 78 -3.35 2.64 2.92
C ALA A 78 -3.14 2.80 4.44
N GLU A 79 -2.53 3.90 4.88
CA GLU A 79 -2.33 4.17 6.31
C GLU A 79 -3.66 4.33 7.05
N ARG A 80 -4.61 5.07 6.46
CA ARG A 80 -5.94 5.28 7.01
C ARG A 80 -6.72 3.97 7.13
N ASP A 81 -6.57 3.05 6.19
CA ASP A 81 -7.21 1.74 6.22
C ASP A 81 -6.62 0.82 7.29
N ILE A 82 -5.31 0.88 7.53
CA ILE A 82 -4.62 0.05 8.53
C ILE A 82 -4.76 0.60 9.96
N ARG A 83 -4.92 1.93 10.11
CA ARG A 83 -4.98 2.59 11.42
C ARG A 83 -6.01 1.98 12.40
N PRO A 84 -7.25 1.66 12.02
CA PRO A 84 -8.22 1.03 12.93
C PRO A 84 -7.72 -0.29 13.53
N LEU A 85 -6.99 -1.09 12.75
CA LEU A 85 -6.39 -2.33 13.24
C LEU A 85 -5.36 -2.04 14.33
N LYS A 86 -4.48 -1.06 14.10
CA LYS A 86 -3.46 -0.68 15.10
C LYS A 86 -4.10 -0.07 16.35
N THR A 87 -5.14 0.74 16.21
CA THR A 87 -5.92 1.28 17.34
C THR A 87 -6.55 0.14 18.15
N LYS A 88 -7.16 -0.85 17.50
CA LYS A 88 -7.75 -2.02 18.17
C LYS A 88 -6.71 -2.80 18.99
N LEU A 89 -5.52 -2.99 18.43
CA LEU A 89 -4.39 -3.63 19.11
C LEU A 89 -3.86 -2.81 20.30
N LYS A 90 -3.73 -1.49 20.14
CA LYS A 90 -3.09 -0.62 21.15
C LYS A 90 -4.00 -0.28 22.32
N VAL A 91 -5.28 0.02 22.06
CA VAL A 91 -6.15 0.68 23.06
C VAL A 91 -7.54 0.06 23.23
N SER A 92 -7.97 -0.87 22.38
CA SER A 92 -9.33 -1.44 22.44
C SER A 92 -9.35 -2.95 22.74
N GLY A 93 -8.49 -3.39 23.66
CA GLY A 93 -8.49 -4.75 24.21
C GLY A 93 -7.79 -5.82 23.35
N CYS A 94 -7.15 -5.45 22.25
CA CYS A 94 -6.45 -6.36 21.33
C CYS A 94 -7.36 -7.48 20.77
N PHE A 95 -6.80 -8.44 20.02
CA PHE A 95 -7.49 -9.64 19.59
C PHE A 95 -7.04 -10.82 20.46
N ARG A 96 -8.00 -11.53 21.07
CA ARG A 96 -7.75 -12.73 21.87
C ARG A 96 -7.39 -13.95 21.00
N THR A 97 -7.89 -13.97 19.76
CA THR A 97 -7.68 -15.07 18.81
C THR A 97 -7.43 -14.54 17.39
N LEU A 98 -6.70 -15.32 16.59
CA LEU A 98 -6.48 -15.01 15.16
C LEU A 98 -7.80 -14.99 14.37
N GLN A 99 -8.76 -15.84 14.74
CA GLN A 99 -10.08 -15.86 14.11
C GLN A 99 -10.84 -14.54 14.34
N GLY A 100 -10.84 -14.01 15.57
CA GLY A 100 -11.44 -12.71 15.87
C GLY A 100 -10.78 -11.56 15.09
N ALA A 101 -9.45 -11.61 14.94
CA ALA A 101 -8.71 -10.65 14.11
C ALA A 101 -9.13 -10.73 12.63
N ARG A 102 -9.30 -11.95 12.09
CA ARG A 102 -9.78 -12.17 10.71
C ARG A 102 -11.19 -11.65 10.49
N HIS A 103 -12.12 -11.89 11.42
CA HIS A 103 -13.48 -11.35 11.34
C HIS A 103 -13.48 -9.82 11.34
N TYR A 104 -12.72 -9.21 12.24
CA TYR A 104 -12.58 -7.76 12.28
C TYR A 104 -11.99 -7.20 10.99
N ALA A 105 -10.91 -7.80 10.49
CA ALA A 105 -10.28 -7.39 9.23
C ALA A 105 -11.25 -7.47 8.05
N ARG A 106 -12.03 -8.56 7.94
CA ARG A 106 -13.03 -8.76 6.89
C ARG A 106 -14.13 -7.68 6.90
N ILE A 107 -14.66 -7.35 8.09
CA ILE A 107 -15.69 -6.30 8.21
C ILE A 107 -15.09 -4.93 7.84
N LYS A 108 -13.89 -4.61 8.36
CA LYS A 108 -13.23 -3.33 8.07
C LYS A 108 -12.85 -3.19 6.60
N SER A 109 -12.37 -4.25 5.95
CA SER A 109 -12.05 -4.24 4.53
C SER A 109 -13.30 -4.05 3.68
N PHE A 110 -14.40 -4.72 4.02
CA PHE A 110 -15.70 -4.51 3.37
C PHE A 110 -16.13 -3.03 3.45
N CYS A 111 -16.15 -2.45 4.64
CA CYS A 111 -16.55 -1.04 4.81
C CYS A 111 -15.61 -0.05 4.12
N SER A 112 -14.29 -0.32 4.12
CA SER A 112 -13.32 0.50 3.38
C SER A 112 -13.57 0.45 1.88
N THR A 113 -13.85 -0.75 1.35
CA THR A 113 -14.14 -0.97 -0.07
C THR A 113 -15.43 -0.25 -0.48
N ALA A 114 -16.53 -0.41 0.26
CA ALA A 114 -17.78 0.32 0.00
C ALA A 114 -17.54 1.84 -0.09
N LYS A 115 -16.83 2.41 0.88
CA LYS A 115 -16.49 3.85 0.88
C LYS A 115 -15.64 4.28 -0.32
N LYS A 116 -14.71 3.44 -0.79
CA LYS A 116 -13.88 3.73 -1.98
C LYS A 116 -14.71 3.75 -3.26
N HIS A 117 -15.79 2.97 -3.32
CA HIS A 117 -16.78 3.02 -4.40
C HIS A 117 -17.82 4.14 -4.23
N GLY A 118 -17.66 5.03 -3.24
CA GLY A 118 -18.62 6.10 -2.95
C GLY A 118 -19.93 5.63 -2.31
N LEU A 119 -19.98 4.39 -1.83
CA LEU A 119 -21.17 3.79 -1.21
C LEU A 119 -21.19 4.01 0.31
N SER A 120 -22.39 4.04 0.88
CA SER A 120 -22.56 4.03 2.33
C SER A 120 -22.18 2.67 2.90
N ALA A 121 -21.18 2.64 3.79
CA ALA A 121 -20.78 1.41 4.46
C ALA A 121 -21.90 0.79 5.32
N TYR A 122 -22.83 1.61 5.82
CA TYR A 122 -23.95 1.11 6.62
C TYR A 122 -24.98 0.39 5.74
N GLU A 123 -25.39 1.02 4.64
CA GLU A 123 -26.34 0.42 3.68
C GLU A 123 -25.75 -0.86 3.08
N GLU A 124 -24.48 -0.85 2.71
CA GLU A 124 -23.85 -2.06 2.16
C GLU A 124 -23.73 -3.20 3.17
N LEU A 125 -23.61 -2.91 4.47
CA LEU A 125 -23.67 -3.96 5.49
C LEU A 125 -25.07 -4.58 5.58
N LEU A 126 -26.13 -3.78 5.45
CA LEU A 126 -27.50 -4.27 5.38
C LEU A 126 -27.73 -5.10 4.10
N ASN A 127 -27.25 -4.62 2.95
CA ASN A 127 -27.32 -5.35 1.69
C ASN A 127 -26.55 -6.67 1.77
N ALA A 128 -25.38 -6.69 2.40
CA ALA A 128 -24.62 -7.92 2.62
C ALA A 128 -25.38 -8.94 3.48
N TRP A 129 -26.09 -8.48 4.50
CA TRP A 129 -26.94 -9.33 5.33
C TRP A 129 -28.12 -9.93 4.53
N ARG A 130 -28.70 -9.16 3.60
CA ARG A 130 -29.77 -9.60 2.70
C ARG A 130 -29.28 -10.44 1.52
N GLY A 131 -27.97 -10.54 1.31
CA GLY A 131 -27.40 -11.25 0.16
C GLY A 131 -27.44 -10.46 -1.14
N GLU A 132 -27.44 -9.13 -1.07
CA GLU A 132 -27.59 -8.20 -2.21
C GLU A 132 -26.44 -7.18 -2.30
N SER A 133 -25.32 -7.41 -1.60
CA SER A 133 -24.22 -6.43 -1.57
C SER A 133 -23.57 -6.23 -2.94
N PHE A 134 -22.96 -5.05 -3.12
CA PHE A 134 -22.22 -4.68 -4.32
C PHE A 134 -21.14 -5.70 -4.74
N LEU A 135 -20.61 -6.51 -3.82
CA LEU A 135 -19.63 -7.56 -4.16
C LEU A 135 -20.23 -8.69 -5.01
N ARG A 136 -21.54 -8.94 -4.92
CA ARG A 136 -22.20 -9.96 -5.74
C ARG A 136 -22.30 -9.55 -7.21
N SER A 137 -22.54 -8.28 -7.49
CA SER A 137 -22.51 -7.79 -8.88
C SER A 137 -21.12 -7.93 -9.50
N TYR A 138 -20.04 -7.76 -8.73
CA TYR A 138 -18.67 -8.03 -9.21
C TYR A 138 -18.39 -9.52 -9.41
N ALA A 139 -18.88 -10.39 -8.53
CA ALA A 139 -18.75 -11.83 -8.70
C ALA A 139 -19.51 -12.36 -9.94
N ALA A 140 -20.65 -11.75 -10.27
CA ALA A 140 -21.41 -12.08 -11.47
C ALA A 140 -20.77 -11.53 -12.76
N ALA A 141 -20.06 -10.40 -12.69
CA ALA A 141 -19.36 -9.80 -13.83
C ALA A 141 -17.99 -10.45 -14.14
N GLY A 142 -17.42 -11.20 -13.20
CA GLY A 142 -16.09 -11.80 -13.29
C GLY A 142 -15.96 -13.12 -14.05
N THR A 143 -16.99 -13.56 -14.79
CA THR A 143 -16.95 -14.81 -15.60
C THR A 143 -16.54 -14.61 -17.06
N HIS A 144 -16.13 -13.40 -17.46
CA HIS A 144 -15.56 -13.14 -18.78
C HIS A 144 -14.21 -12.43 -18.69
N THR A 145 -13.14 -13.19 -18.50
CA THR A 145 -11.82 -12.92 -19.10
C THR A 145 -10.93 -14.15 -18.97
#